data_AF-E3C6R4-F1
#
_entry.id   AF-E3C6R4-F1
#
_cell.length_a   1.000
_cell.length_b   1.000
_cell.length_c   1.000
_cell.angle_alpha   90.00
_cell.angle_beta   90.00
_cell.angle_gamma   90.00
#
_symmetry.space_group_name_H-M   'P 1'
#
loop_
_entity.id
_entity.type
_entity.pdbx_description
1 polymer ?
#
loop_
_entity_poly.entity_id
_entity_poly.type
_entity_poly.pdbx_seq_one_letter_code
_entity_poly.pdbx_strand_id
1 'polypeptide(L)' 'MKMYHVDAFTDQLFKGNPAAVCLLGHFPEDEVLQNIARENRLSETAYLVKTGPD' A
#
# COMPACT_ATOMS: atom_id res chain seq x y z
N MET A 1 -11.41 -2.92 -1.26
CA MET A 1 -10.10 -2.24 -1.33
C MET A 1 -9.29 -2.88 -2.44
N LYS A 2 -8.67 -2.09 -3.33
CA LYS A 2 -7.75 -2.62 -4.35
C LYS A 2 -6.32 -2.48 -3.82
N MET A 3 -5.54 -3.54 -3.86
CA MET A 3 -4.17 -3.58 -3.36
C MET A 3 -3.23 -4.10 -4.44
N TYR A 4 -2.07 -3.48 -4.53
CA TYR A 4 -1.00 -3.84 -5.44
C TYR A 4 0.25 -4.19 -4.65
N HIS A 5 0.95 -5.24 -5.10
CA HIS A 5 2.30 -5.57 -4.68
C HIS A 5 3.27 -4.93 -5.67
N VAL A 6 4.26 -4.19 -5.16
CA VAL A 6 5.23 -3.45 -5.99
C VAL A 6 6.64 -3.74 -5.52
N ASP A 7 7.52 -4.08 -6.46
CA ASP A 7 8.96 -4.14 -6.26
C ASP A 7 9.54 -2.74 -6.50
N ALA A 8 9.75 -1.96 -5.44
CA ALA A 8 10.22 -0.57 -5.55
C ALA A 8 11.73 -0.49 -5.85
N PHE A 9 12.15 0.59 -6.52
CA PHE A 9 13.55 0.86 -6.90
C PHE A 9 14.18 -0.16 -7.85
N THR A 10 13.37 -0.91 -8.59
CA THR A 10 13.83 -1.85 -9.62
C THR A 10 12.83 -1.92 -10.78
N ASP A 11 13.29 -2.39 -11.92
CA ASP A 11 12.50 -2.76 -13.11
C ASP A 11 12.42 -4.28 -13.30
N GLN A 12 13.03 -5.07 -12.41
CA GLN A 12 13.06 -6.53 -12.45
C GLN A 12 12.17 -7.12 -11.37
N LEU A 13 11.42 -8.16 -11.71
CA LEU A 13 10.59 -8.89 -10.75
C LEU A 13 11.46 -9.53 -9.66
N PHE A 14 10.96 -9.49 -8.42
CA PHE A 14 11.60 -10.08 -7.23
C PHE A 14 12.94 -9.44 -6.86
N LYS A 15 13.13 -8.17 -7.22
CA LYS A 15 14.29 -7.34 -6.85
C LYS A 15 13.81 -6.07 -6.14
N GLY A 16 14.75 -5.24 -5.68
CA GLY A 16 14.40 -3.99 -5.02
C GLY A 16 13.77 -4.20 -3.64
N ASN A 17 12.84 -3.32 -3.27
CA ASN A 17 12.12 -3.37 -1.99
C ASN A 17 10.62 -3.67 -2.19
N PRO A 18 10.15 -4.86 -1.80
CA PRO A 18 8.73 -5.20 -1.84
C PRO A 18 7.88 -4.29 -0.95
N ALA A 19 6.83 -3.68 -1.52
CA ALA A 19 5.90 -2.81 -0.81
C ALA A 19 4.45 -3.07 -1.24
N ALA A 20 3.51 -2.76 -0.34
CA ALA A 20 2.09 -2.81 -0.61
C ALA A 20 1.55 -1.40 -0.90
N VAL A 21 0.68 -1.26 -1.91
CA VAL A 21 -0.03 -0.01 -2.21
C VAL A 21 -1.53 -0.26 -2.20
N CYS A 22 -2.24 0.37 -1.27
CA CYS A 22 -3.66 0.20 -1.02
C CYS A 22 -4.45 1.43 -1.50
N LEU A 23 -5.37 1.22 -2.44
CA LEU A 23 -6.30 2.26 -2.90
C LEU A 23 -7.57 2.23 -2.05
N LEU A 24 -7.84 3.32 -1.35
CA LEU A 24 -8.93 3.49 -0.40
C LEU A 24 -9.90 4.59 -0.86
N GLY A 25 -11.17 4.45 -0.48
CA GLY A 25 -12.16 5.52 -0.68
C GLY A 25 -12.02 6.66 0.33
N HIS A 26 -11.57 6.35 1.55
CA HIS A 26 -11.27 7.29 2.63
C HIS A 26 -10.23 6.64 3.56
N PHE A 27 -9.58 7.43 4.42
CA PHE A 27 -8.73 6.89 5.47
C PHE A 27 -9.60 6.34 6.61
N PRO A 28 -9.51 5.03 6.93
CA PRO A 28 -10.09 4.51 8.16
C PRO A 28 -9.28 4.97 9.37
N GLU A 29 -9.66 4.54 10.57
CA GLU A 29 -8.88 4.77 11.78
C GLU A 29 -7.44 4.21 11.67
N ASP A 30 -6.49 4.87 12.33
CA ASP A 30 -5.07 4.49 12.28
C ASP A 30 -4.83 3.03 12.71
N GLU A 31 -5.61 2.51 13.66
CA GLU A 31 -5.51 1.10 14.07
C GLU A 31 -5.82 0.15 12.91
N VAL A 32 -6.82 0.48 12.09
CA VAL A 32 -7.16 -0.31 10.90
C VAL A 32 -6.03 -0.25 9.88
N LEU A 33 -5.43 0.93 9.68
CA LEU A 33 -4.26 1.09 8.81
C LEU A 33 -3.10 0.20 9.31
N GLN A 34 -2.76 0.27 10.60
CA GLN A 34 -1.71 -0.53 11.20
C GLN A 34 -1.96 -2.04 11.09
N ASN A 35 -3.21 -2.48 11.25
CA ASN A 35 -3.58 -3.88 11.09
C ASN A 35 -3.42 -4.35 9.63
N ILE A 36 -3.79 -3.51 8.65
CA ILE A 36 -3.54 -3.80 7.23
C ILE A 36 -2.04 -3.91 6.94
N ALA A 37 -1.22 -2.99 7.45
CA ALA A 37 0.23 -3.04 7.26
C ALA A 37 0.84 -4.34 7.83
N ARG A 38 0.41 -4.73 9.03
CA ARG A 38 0.83 -5.98 9.68
C ARG A 38 0.43 -7.22 8.85
N GLU A 39 -0.78 -7.23 8.30
CA GLU A 39 -1.28 -8.35 7.50
C GLU A 39 -0.49 -8.50 6.19
N ASN A 40 -0.08 -7.39 5.57
CA ASN A 40 0.72 -7.42 4.34
C ASN A 40 2.11 -8.04 4.55
N ARG A 41 2.67 -7.98 5.77
CA ARG A 41 4.00 -8.52 6.13
C ARG A 41 5.15 -8.04 5.24
N LEU A 42 5.06 -6.80 4.76
CA LEU A 42 6.12 -6.10 4.04
C LEU A 42 6.71 -5.02 4.95
N SER A 43 7.88 -4.49 4.58
CA SER A 43 8.51 -3.39 5.33
C SER A 43 7.61 -2.15 5.38
N GLU A 44 6.95 -1.83 4.26
CA GLU A 44 6.06 -0.68 4.15
C GLU A 44 4.73 -1.00 3.43
N THR A 45 3.68 -0.28 3.83
CA THR A 45 2.40 -0.19 3.12
C THR A 45 2.05 1.28 2.91
N ALA A 46 1.80 1.68 1.67
CA ALA A 46 1.31 3.00 1.30
C ALA A 46 -0.21 2.97 1.10
N TYR A 47 -0.89 4.00 1.60
CA TYR A 47 -2.33 4.17 1.47
C TYR A 47 -2.64 5.41 0.65
N LEU A 48 -3.41 5.26 -0.42
CA LEU A 48 -3.83 6.38 -1.26
C LEU A 48 -5.34 6.56 -1.16
N VAL A 49 -5.73 7.81 -0.93
CA VAL A 49 -7.12 8.27 -1.01
C VAL A 49 -7.18 9.33 -2.09
N LYS A 50 -8.17 9.24 -2.98
CA LYS A 50 -8.35 10.22 -4.04
C LYS A 50 -8.67 11.59 -3.42
N THR A 51 -7.94 12.62 -3.82
CA THR A 51 -8.24 14.01 -3.47
C THR A 51 -8.57 14.79 -4.74
N GLY A 52 -9.71 15.48 -4.76
CA GLY A 52 -10.18 16.28 -5.92
C GLY A 52 -11.08 15.52 -6.93
N PRO A 53 -11.70 16.26 -7.88
CA PRO A 53 -12.53 15.68 -8.95
C PRO A 53 -11.69 14.87 -9.96
N ASP A 54 -12.37 14.04 -10.78
CA ASP A 54 -11.78 13.36 -11.96
C ASP A 54 -11.31 14.34 -13.03
#